data_AF-A0A5P0YRU5-F1
#
_entry.id   AF-A0A5P0YRU5-F1
#
_cell.length_a   1.000
_cell.length_b   1.000
_cell.length_c   1.000
_cell.angle_alpha   90.00
_cell.angle_beta   90.00
_cell.angle_gamma   90.00
#
_symmetry.space_group_name_H-M   'P 1'
#
loop_
_entity.id
_entity.type
_entity.pdbx_description
1 polymer ?
#
loop_
_entity_poly.entity_id
_entity_poly.type
_entity_poly.pdbx_seq_one_letter_code
_entity_poly.pdbx_strand_id
1 'polypeptide(L)' 'MAMSEKIRPRALKQCPSSTLNWRKSTYSLDQGGDCVEVAKPSGDHVPVVHVRDSKATDGPILRFPPTAWTAFLSATV' A
#
# COMPACT_ATOMS: atom_id res chain seq x y z
N MET A 1 43.12 -7.87 23.41
CA MET A 1 41.79 -8.05 24.02
C MET A 1 40.79 -7.36 23.09
N ALA A 2 40.25 -8.01 22.05
CA ALA A 2 39.15 -9.01 22.05
C ALA A 2 37.99 -8.54 22.95
N MET A 3 36.74 -8.32 22.50
CA MET A 3 35.83 -9.07 21.61
C MET A 3 34.83 -8.10 20.91
N SER A 4 34.34 -8.33 19.67
CA SER A 4 33.10 -9.08 19.33
C SER A 4 31.85 -8.51 20.04
N GLU A 5 30.72 -8.10 19.44
CA GLU A 5 29.86 -8.64 18.37
C GLU A 5 28.92 -7.49 17.87
N LYS A 6 28.74 -7.23 16.57
CA LYS A 6 27.94 -7.98 15.58
C LYS A 6 26.41 -7.76 15.64
N ILE A 7 25.96 -6.52 15.45
CA ILE A 7 24.75 -6.26 14.65
C ILE A 7 25.02 -5.04 13.75
N ARG A 8 25.64 -5.26 12.59
CA ARG A 8 25.45 -4.29 11.51
C ARG A 8 23.99 -4.44 11.08
N PRO A 9 23.12 -3.43 11.16
CA PRO A 9 21.84 -3.51 10.47
C PRO A 9 22.22 -3.75 9.01
N ARG A 10 21.89 -4.94 8.52
CA ARG A 10 21.95 -5.26 7.10
C ARG A 10 21.29 -4.07 6.44
N ALA A 11 22.05 -3.23 5.74
CA ALA A 11 21.48 -2.16 4.95
C ALA A 11 20.40 -2.85 4.14
N LEU A 12 19.14 -2.60 4.49
CA LEU A 12 18.03 -2.93 3.62
C LEU A 12 18.41 -2.14 2.39
N LYS A 13 18.96 -2.82 1.38
CA LYS A 13 19.17 -2.24 0.07
C LYS A 13 17.86 -1.51 -0.20
N GLN A 14 17.91 -0.18 -0.28
CA GLN A 14 16.78 0.57 -0.79
C GLN A 14 16.53 0.00 -2.18
N CYS A 15 15.58 -0.93 -2.27
CA CYS A 15 14.96 -1.31 -3.52
C CYS A 15 14.29 -0.05 -4.05
N PRO A 16 14.29 0.16 -5.38
CA PRO A 16 13.80 1.39 -5.98
C PRO A 16 12.45 1.70 -5.38
N SER A 17 12.33 2.91 -4.84
CA SER A 17 11.14 3.47 -4.20
C SER A 17 9.91 2.80 -4.76
N SER A 18 9.27 1.94 -3.97
CA SER A 18 8.11 1.18 -4.42
C SER A 18 7.04 2.17 -4.88
N THR A 19 7.00 2.45 -6.19
CA THR A 19 6.14 3.48 -6.76
C THR A 19 4.71 2.97 -6.63
N LEU A 20 3.90 3.68 -5.83
CA LEU A 20 2.48 3.39 -5.70
C LEU A 20 1.76 3.99 -6.91
N ASN A 21 1.32 3.12 -7.80
CA ASN A 21 0.50 3.51 -8.95
C ASN A 21 -0.97 3.58 -8.51
N TRP A 22 -1.41 4.78 -8.14
CA TRP A 22 -2.79 5.03 -7.70
C TRP A 22 -3.78 5.00 -8.87
N ARG A 23 -4.89 4.30 -8.67
CA ARG A 23 -6.02 4.27 -9.60
C ARG A 23 -7.28 4.68 -8.86
N LYS A 24 -7.95 5.70 -9.40
CA LYS A 24 -9.26 6.15 -8.90
C LYS A 24 -10.37 5.22 -9.38
N SER A 25 -11.37 4.99 -8.53
CA SER A 25 -12.56 4.22 -8.91
C SER A 25 -13.39 4.96 -9.95
N THR A 26 -13.95 4.25 -10.93
CA THR A 26 -14.88 4.81 -11.93
C THR A 26 -16.24 5.20 -11.35
N TYR A 27 -16.55 4.73 -10.13
CA TYR A 27 -17.76 5.09 -9.39
C TYR A 27 -17.60 6.42 -8.64
N SER A 28 -16.39 6.98 -8.58
CA SER A 28 -16.12 8.30 -8.02
C SER A 28 -16.45 9.38 -9.05
N LEU A 29 -17.76 9.61 -9.26
CA LEU A 29 -18.28 10.69 -10.11
C LEU A 29 -18.30 12.04 -9.36
N ASP A 30 -18.16 13.13 -10.11
CA ASP A 30 -18.13 14.54 -9.62
C ASP A 30 -19.39 14.99 -8.86
N GLN A 31 -20.44 14.16 -8.80
CA GLN A 31 -21.73 14.47 -8.16
C GLN A 31 -21.74 14.11 -6.65
N GLY A 32 -20.63 14.28 -5.95
CA GLY A 32 -20.57 14.13 -4.49
C GLY A 32 -20.48 12.69 -3.95
N GLY A 33 -20.25 11.68 -4.80
CA GLY A 33 -20.13 10.27 -4.39
C GLY A 33 -18.71 9.86 -4.01
N ASP A 34 -18.60 8.87 -3.11
CA ASP A 34 -17.37 8.42 -2.45
C ASP A 34 -16.14 8.29 -3.36
N CYS A 35 -15.02 8.85 -2.88
CA CYS A 35 -13.86 9.18 -3.70
C CYS A 35 -12.67 8.29 -3.32
N VAL A 36 -12.66 7.01 -3.71
CA VAL A 36 -11.62 6.04 -3.31
C VAL A 36 -10.57 5.83 -4.39
N GLU A 37 -9.30 5.76 -3.97
CA GLU A 37 -8.15 5.36 -4.79
C GLU A 37 -7.47 4.11 -4.23
N VAL A 38 -7.05 3.22 -5.13
CA VAL A 38 -6.34 1.97 -4.80
C VAL A 38 -5.01 1.93 -5.53
N ALA A 39 -3.93 1.59 -4.83
CA ALA A 39 -2.63 1.30 -5.43
C ALA A 39 -2.20 -0.14 -5.13
N LYS A 40 -1.70 -0.81 -6.17
CA LYS A 40 -0.96 -2.07 -6.04
C LYS A 40 0.52 -1.75 -6.26
N PRO A 41 1.42 -2.05 -5.31
CA PRO A 41 2.84 -1.80 -5.46
C PRO A 41 3.38 -2.67 -6.61
N SER A 42 4.10 -2.04 -7.52
CA SER A 42 4.89 -2.73 -8.54
C SER A 42 6.32 -2.86 -8.01
N GLY A 43 6.78 -4.08 -7.74
CA GLY A 43 8.15 -4.36 -7.30
C GLY A 43 8.30 -5.72 -6.60
N ASP A 44 9.54 -6.06 -6.25
CA ASP A 44 9.94 -7.37 -5.71
C ASP A 44 9.57 -7.58 -4.22
N HIS A 45 8.81 -6.65 -3.64
CA HIS A 45 8.37 -6.73 -2.24
C HIS A 45 7.03 -7.44 -2.10
N VAL A 46 6.74 -7.91 -0.88
CA VAL A 46 5.45 -8.52 -0.55
C VAL A 46 4.32 -7.58 -1.01
N PRO A 47 3.40 -8.05 -1.87
CA PRO A 47 2.36 -7.18 -2.43
C PRO A 47 1.40 -6.74 -1.32
N VAL A 48 1.26 -5.44 -1.11
CA VAL A 48 0.33 -4.85 -0.13
C VAL A 48 -0.61 -3.90 -0.88
N VAL A 49 -1.92 -4.10 -0.80
CA VAL A 49 -2.88 -3.19 -1.42
C VAL A 49 -3.04 -1.96 -0.53
N HIS A 50 -2.91 -0.78 -1.14
CA HIS A 50 -3.11 0.50 -0.49
C HIS A 50 -4.43 1.10 -0.91
N VAL A 51 -5.22 1.57 0.06
CA VAL A 51 -6.51 2.24 -0.19
C VAL A 51 -6.51 3.57 0.54
N ARG A 52 -6.92 4.64 -0.13
CA ARG A 52 -7.08 5.96 0.47
C ARG A 52 -8.31 6.66 -0.06
N ASP A 53 -8.73 7.66 0.68
CA ASP A 53 -9.65 8.68 0.17
C ASP A 53 -8.86 9.66 -0.71
N SER A 54 -9.38 9.91 -1.92
CA SER A 54 -8.74 10.76 -2.92
C SER A 54 -8.97 12.26 -2.68
N LYS A 55 -9.88 12.65 -1.78
CA LYS A 55 -10.02 14.03 -1.30
C LYS A 55 -9.08 14.30 -0.12
N ALA A 56 -8.64 13.26 0.59
CA ALA A 56 -7.67 13.32 1.67
C ALA A 56 -6.35 12.62 1.28
N THR A 57 -5.67 13.12 0.24
CA THR A 57 -4.44 12.49 -0.29
C THR A 57 -3.29 12.42 0.72
N ASP A 58 -3.25 13.34 1.68
CA ASP A 58 -2.29 13.39 2.80
C ASP A 58 -2.82 12.71 4.07
N GLY A 59 -4.01 12.12 3.99
CA GLY A 59 -4.66 11.41 5.08
C GLY A 59 -4.14 9.97 5.26
N PRO A 60 -4.74 9.23 6.20
CA PRO A 60 -4.37 7.83 6.47
C PRO A 60 -4.57 6.92 5.25
N ILE A 61 -3.63 5.99 5.05
CA ILE A 61 -3.69 4.96 4.01
C ILE A 61 -3.94 3.61 4.66
N LEU A 62 -5.02 2.94 4.26
CA LEU A 62 -5.29 1.55 4.65
C LEU A 62 -4.40 0.60 3.85
N ARG A 63 -3.88 -0.43 4.53
CA ARG A 63 -2.93 -1.40 3.98
C ARG A 63 -3.44 -2.81 4.18
N PHE A 64 -3.62 -3.54 3.09
CA PHE A 64 -4.13 -4.91 3.11
C PHE A 64 -3.08 -5.88 2.54
N PRO A 65 -2.77 -7.00 3.20
CA PRO A 65 -2.16 -8.13 2.50
C PRO A 65 -3.13 -8.66 1.43
N PRO A 66 -2.65 -9.36 0.40
CA PRO A 66 -3.48 -9.76 -0.74
C PRO A 66 -4.65 -10.65 -0.34
N THR A 67 -4.43 -11.55 0.61
CA THR A 67 -5.47 -12.45 1.13
C THR A 67 -6.60 -11.71 1.84
N ALA A 68 -6.26 -10.70 2.67
CA ALA A 68 -7.26 -9.87 3.33
C ALA A 68 -8.00 -8.98 2.32
N TRP A 69 -7.31 -8.47 1.31
CA TRP A 69 -7.94 -7.69 0.24
C TRP A 69 -8.96 -8.53 -0.55
N THR A 70 -8.61 -9.76 -0.92
CA THR A 70 -9.54 -10.69 -1.58
C THR A 70 -10.72 -11.02 -0.69
N ALA A 71 -10.49 -11.33 0.59
CA ALA A 71 -11.57 -11.62 1.54
C ALA A 71 -12.51 -10.42 1.70
N PHE A 72 -11.97 -9.20 1.78
CA PHE A 72 -12.75 -7.97 1.84
C PHE A 72 -13.67 -7.80 0.61
N LEU A 73 -13.14 -8.02 -0.60
CA LEU A 73 -13.94 -7.95 -1.84
C LEU A 73 -14.97 -9.07 -1.97
N SER A 74 -14.73 -10.23 -1.36
CA SER A 74 -15.70 -11.34 -1.36
C SER A 74 -16.80 -11.19 -0.31
N ALA A 75 -16.63 -10.30 0.66
CA ALA A 75 -17.59 -10.05 1.71
C ALA A 75 -18.68 -9.03 1.32
N THR A 76 -18.49 -8.30 0.21
CA THR A 76 -19.50 -7.38 -0.32
C THR A 76 -20.59 -8.15 -1.07
N VAL A 77 -21.84 -7.98 -0.61
CA VAL A 77 -23.08 -8.52 -1.19
C VAL A 77 -23.65 -7.64 -2.29
#